data_AF-A0A956RXM5-F1
#
_entry.id   AF-A0A956RXM5-F1
#
_cell.length_a   1.000
_cell.length_b   1.000
_cell.length_c   1.000
_cell.angle_alpha   90.00
_cell.angle_beta   90.00
_cell.angle_gamma   90.00
#
_symmetry.space_group_name_H-M   'P 1'
#
loop_
_entity.id
_entity.type
_entity.pdbx_description
1 polymer ?
#
loop_
_entity_poly.entity_id
_entity_poly.type
_entity_poly.pdbx_seq_one_letter_code
_entity_poly.pdbx_strand_id
1 'polypeptide(L)'
;LDVTLAADRDVASPRSPGACFARPAGGELTTGGRKVLGSAQARIGRTILQHGSLLLVDDQSALAAAALGPVPAVEATTLERVLGRAPDPASLRRALVEGVQETLGVRLRPAEGAAAFEAARSLRARYASAAWTWDGVDGLARTL
;
A
#
# COMPACT_ATOMS: atom_id res chain seq x y z
N LEU A 1 -0.37 17.86 -14.15
CA LEU A 1 -1.04 16.70 -13.53
C LEU A 1 -1.79 17.23 -12.32
N ASP A 2 -3.10 17.04 -12.27
CA ASP A 2 -3.90 17.47 -11.11
C ASP A 2 -3.88 16.35 -10.06
N VAL A 3 -2.81 16.32 -9.26
CA VAL A 3 -2.61 15.34 -8.19
C VAL A 3 -3.00 15.99 -6.87
N THR A 4 -3.96 15.40 -6.18
CA THR A 4 -4.47 15.91 -4.90
C THR A 4 -4.56 14.80 -3.87
N LEU A 5 -4.53 15.18 -2.60
CA LEU A 5 -4.88 14.28 -1.50
C LEU A 5 -6.39 14.28 -1.33
N ALA A 6 -6.97 13.09 -1.20
CA ALA A 6 -8.36 12.96 -0.82
C ALA A 6 -8.58 13.54 0.58
N ALA A 7 -9.64 14.34 0.72
CA ALA A 7 -10.04 14.88 2.00
C ALA A 7 -10.40 13.76 2.98
N ASP A 8 -10.23 14.03 4.28
CA ASP A 8 -10.72 13.14 5.32
C ASP A 8 -12.22 12.91 5.16
N ARG A 9 -12.58 11.64 5.04
CA ARG A 9 -13.95 11.15 5.07
C ARG A 9 -14.01 10.03 6.10
N ASP A 10 -15.20 9.77 6.65
CA ASP A 10 -15.42 8.68 7.60
C ASP A 10 -14.73 7.41 7.10
N VAL A 11 -13.76 6.93 7.88
CA VAL A 11 -13.01 5.72 7.58
C VAL A 11 -14.04 4.59 7.56
N ALA A 12 -14.22 3.99 6.38
CA ALA A 12 -15.00 2.76 6.28
C ALA A 12 -14.45 1.78 7.32
N SER A 13 -15.34 1.13 8.08
CA SER A 13 -14.96 0.18 9.14
C SER A 13 -13.79 -0.70 8.66
N PRO A 14 -12.78 -1.01 9.50
CA PRO A 14 -11.65 -1.88 9.14
C PRO A 14 -12.07 -3.26 8.60
N ARG A 15 -13.35 -3.61 8.77
CA ARG A 15 -13.99 -4.85 8.31
C ARG A 15 -14.91 -4.67 7.10
N SER A 16 -14.93 -3.50 6.45
CA SER A 16 -15.76 -3.30 5.27
C SER A 16 -15.17 -4.08 4.10
N PRO A 17 -15.88 -5.07 3.53
CA PRO A 17 -15.41 -5.80 2.36
C PRO A 17 -15.44 -4.85 1.16
N GLY A 18 -14.27 -4.38 0.73
CA GLY A 18 -14.12 -3.52 -0.44
C GLY A 18 -12.73 -3.67 -1.02
N ALA A 19 -12.62 -3.60 -2.35
CA ALA A 19 -11.31 -3.56 -2.99
C ALA A 19 -10.55 -2.30 -2.53
N CYS A 20 -9.28 -2.47 -2.16
CA CYS A 20 -8.45 -1.40 -1.59
C CYS A 20 -8.46 -0.12 -2.45
N PHE A 21 -8.59 -0.23 -3.77
CA PHE A 21 -8.61 0.92 -4.69
C PHE A 21 -10.00 1.46 -5.04
N ALA A 22 -11.09 0.87 -4.54
CA ALA A 22 -12.45 1.20 -4.97
C ALA A 22 -12.87 2.63 -4.63
N ARG A 23 -12.41 3.16 -3.49
CA ARG A 23 -12.70 4.53 -3.04
C ARG A 23 -11.48 5.16 -2.35
N PRO A 24 -11.23 6.46 -2.55
CA PRO A 24 -10.21 7.16 -1.80
C PRO A 24 -10.64 7.40 -0.35
N ALA A 25 -9.78 7.00 0.58
CA ALA A 25 -9.78 7.40 1.97
C ALA A 25 -8.95 8.68 2.18
N GLY A 26 -9.12 9.34 3.32
CA GLY A 26 -8.37 10.54 3.67
C GLY A 26 -6.85 10.33 3.57
N GLY A 27 -6.15 11.30 2.97
CA GLY A 27 -4.70 11.25 2.79
C GLY A 27 -4.20 10.36 1.64
N GLU A 28 -5.10 9.76 0.85
CA GLU A 28 -4.72 8.99 -0.34
C GLU A 28 -4.57 9.87 -1.59
N LEU A 29 -3.67 9.50 -2.50
CA LEU A 29 -3.44 10.29 -3.71
C LEU A 29 -4.49 9.97 -4.78
N THR A 30 -5.04 11.03 -5.34
CA THR A 30 -6.01 10.99 -6.43
C THR A 30 -5.59 11.87 -7.61
N THR A 31 -6.12 11.56 -8.78
CA THR A 31 -5.99 12.39 -9.99
C THR A 31 -7.29 12.34 -10.77
N GLY A 32 -7.84 13.52 -11.10
CA GLY A 32 -9.19 13.62 -11.66
C GLY A 32 -10.26 12.96 -10.77
N GLY A 33 -10.09 13.05 -9.44
CA GLY A 33 -10.99 12.44 -8.45
C GLY A 33 -10.86 10.91 -8.29
N ARG A 34 -9.97 10.26 -9.03
CA ARG A 34 -9.78 8.80 -8.99
C ARG A 34 -8.53 8.42 -8.21
N LYS A 35 -8.62 7.40 -7.36
CA LYS A 35 -7.50 6.93 -6.55
C LYS A 35 -6.41 6.31 -7.41
N VAL A 36 -5.15 6.68 -7.15
CA VAL A 36 -3.96 6.10 -7.79
C VAL A 36 -3.02 5.43 -6.78
N LEU A 37 -3.00 5.90 -5.53
CA LEU A 37 -2.19 5.33 -4.46
C LEU A 37 -3.01 5.22 -3.18
N GLY A 38 -3.00 4.02 -2.58
CA GLY A 38 -3.46 3.80 -1.21
C GLY A 38 -2.29 3.77 -0.23
N SER A 39 -2.49 4.28 0.98
CA SER A 39 -1.46 4.30 2.01
C SER A 39 -1.95 3.73 3.34
N ALA A 40 -1.01 3.25 4.13
CA ALA A 40 -1.25 2.78 5.49
C ALA A 40 -0.05 3.16 6.37
N GLN A 41 -0.35 3.44 7.64
CA GLN A 41 0.62 3.89 8.61
C GLN A 41 0.52 3.07 9.90
N ALA A 42 1.66 2.71 10.49
CA ALA A 42 1.75 2.22 11.85
C ALA A 42 2.70 3.09 12.68
N ARG A 43 2.37 3.32 13.95
CA ARG A 43 3.22 4.03 14.90
C ARG A 43 3.59 3.09 16.05
N ILE A 44 4.88 2.90 16.27
CA ILE A 44 5.42 2.01 17.31
C ILE A 44 6.39 2.82 18.17
N GLY A 45 5.94 3.22 19.35
CA GLY A 45 6.70 4.12 20.23
C GLY A 45 7.02 5.46 19.55
N ARG A 46 8.30 5.70 19.28
CA ARG A 46 8.81 6.90 18.60
C ARG A 46 9.03 6.71 17.09
N THR A 47 8.72 5.54 16.55
CA THR A 47 8.93 5.18 15.15
C THR A 47 7.61 5.18 14.39
N ILE A 48 7.65 5.62 13.13
CA ILE A 48 6.54 5.52 12.18
C ILE A 48 6.97 4.62 11.02
N LEU A 49 6.10 3.69 10.64
CA LEU A 49 6.17 2.94 9.39
C LEU A 49 5.07 3.46 8.46
N GLN A 50 5.47 4.09 7.37
CA GLN A 50 4.58 4.49 6.28
C GLN A 50 4.81 3.56 5.09
N HIS A 51 3.75 2.97 4.57
CA HIS A 51 3.79 2.17 3.34
C HIS A 51 2.54 2.39 2.50
N GLY A 52 2.56 1.88 1.27
CA GLY A 52 1.42 2.03 0.37
C GLY A 52 1.61 1.24 -0.92
N SER A 53 0.57 1.27 -1.74
CA SER A 53 0.53 0.63 -3.04
C SER A 53 0.16 1.66 -4.09
N LEU A 54 0.99 1.80 -5.13
CA LEU A 54 0.74 2.63 -6.30
C LEU A 54 0.22 1.74 -7.44
N LEU A 55 -0.95 2.07 -7.98
CA LEU A 55 -1.53 1.30 -9.07
C LEU A 55 -0.85 1.67 -10.39
N LEU A 56 0.05 0.81 -10.89
CA LEU A 56 0.85 1.09 -12.09
C LEU A 56 0.07 0.90 -13.38
N VAL A 57 -0.59 -0.26 -13.49
CA VAL A 57 -1.44 -0.71 -14.59
C VAL A 57 -2.68 -1.36 -13.99
N ASP A 58 -3.75 -1.51 -14.79
CA ASP A 58 -5.03 -2.00 -14.28
C ASP A 58 -5.09 -3.53 -14.42
N ASP A 59 -4.75 -4.26 -13.35
CA ASP A 59 -4.81 -5.72 -13.28
C ASP A 59 -5.85 -6.22 -12.26
N GLN A 60 -6.80 -5.34 -11.90
CA GLN A 60 -7.77 -5.59 -10.82
C GLN A 60 -8.79 -6.70 -11.16
N SER A 61 -8.71 -7.32 -12.34
CA SER A 61 -9.53 -8.49 -12.73
C SER A 61 -9.34 -9.68 -11.79
N ALA A 62 -8.15 -9.83 -11.19
CA ALA A 62 -7.87 -10.89 -10.22
C ALA A 62 -8.65 -10.73 -8.90
N LEU A 63 -9.04 -9.50 -8.52
CA LEU A 63 -9.82 -9.29 -7.29
C LEU A 63 -11.21 -9.89 -7.36
N ALA A 64 -11.85 -9.85 -8.53
CA ALA A 64 -13.16 -10.47 -8.71
C ALA A 64 -13.11 -11.98 -8.45
N ALA A 65 -11.99 -12.64 -8.78
CA ALA A 65 -11.80 -14.07 -8.55
C ALA A 65 -11.49 -14.40 -7.08
N ALA A 66 -10.89 -13.48 -6.32
CA ALA A 66 -10.48 -13.71 -4.94
C ALA A 66 -11.50 -13.23 -3.89
N ALA A 67 -12.49 -12.44 -4.28
CA ALA A 67 -13.45 -11.86 -3.36
C ALA A 67 -14.52 -12.88 -2.91
N LEU A 68 -14.88 -12.83 -1.63
CA LEU A 68 -15.96 -13.63 -1.03
C LEU A 68 -17.37 -13.08 -1.34
N GLY A 69 -17.46 -12.07 -2.21
CA GLY A 69 -18.69 -11.36 -2.54
C GLY A 69 -18.50 -10.42 -3.74
N PRO A 70 -19.55 -9.69 -4.15
CA PRO A 70 -19.47 -8.79 -5.29
C PRO A 70 -18.41 -7.72 -5.05
N VAL A 71 -17.47 -7.59 -5.99
CA VAL A 71 -16.48 -6.52 -6.00
C VAL A 71 -17.11 -5.30 -6.67
N PRO A 72 -17.32 -4.18 -5.97
CA PRO A 72 -17.82 -2.97 -6.60
C PRO A 72 -16.85 -2.52 -7.69
N ALA A 73 -17.39 -1.93 -8.76
CA ALA A 73 -16.57 -1.34 -9.82
C ALA A 73 -15.55 -0.37 -9.21
N VAL A 74 -14.28 -0.58 -9.52
CA VAL A 74 -13.18 0.19 -8.96
C VAL A 74 -13.06 1.48 -9.77
N GLU A 75 -13.40 2.63 -9.17
CA GLU A 75 -13.19 3.96 -9.79
C GLU A 75 -11.75 4.46 -9.58
N ALA A 76 -10.78 3.57 -9.78
CA ALA A 76 -9.36 3.90 -9.70
C ALA A 76 -8.81 4.37 -11.04
N THR A 77 -7.66 5.02 -10.96
CA THR A 77 -6.81 5.30 -12.12
C THR A 77 -5.45 4.66 -11.91
N THR A 78 -4.71 4.54 -12.99
CA THR A 78 -3.40 3.90 -12.99
C THR A 78 -2.34 4.91 -13.39
N LEU A 79 -1.11 4.70 -12.95
CA LEU A 79 0.00 5.56 -13.34
C LEU A 79 0.16 5.56 -14.87
N GLU A 80 -0.07 4.43 -15.54
CA GLU A 80 -0.10 4.33 -17.00
C GLU A 80 -1.12 5.29 -17.64
N ARG A 81 -2.37 5.28 -17.15
CA ARG A 81 -3.43 6.17 -17.66
C ARG A 81 -3.07 7.64 -17.45
N VAL A 82 -2.44 7.96 -16.33
CA VAL A 82 -2.02 9.33 -15.99
C VAL A 82 -0.86 9.80 -16.87
N LEU A 83 0.10 8.92 -17.15
CA LEU A 83 1.28 9.23 -17.97
C LEU A 83 1.03 9.10 -19.47
N GLY A 84 -0.06 8.44 -19.87
CA GLY A 84 -0.34 8.06 -21.26
C GLY A 84 0.59 6.96 -21.81
N ARG A 85 1.35 6.29 -20.93
CA ARG A 85 2.30 5.21 -21.26
C ARG A 85 2.61 4.37 -20.03
N ALA A 86 2.97 3.10 -20.25
CA ALA A 86 3.43 2.24 -19.17
C ALA A 86 4.64 2.86 -18.43
N PRO A 87 4.63 2.89 -17.09
CA PRO A 87 5.74 3.45 -16.32
C PRO A 87 6.97 2.54 -16.41
N ASP A 88 8.12 3.11 -16.77
CA ASP A 88 9.40 2.40 -16.69
C ASP A 88 9.80 2.17 -15.22
N PRO A 89 10.06 0.92 -14.78
CA PRO A 89 10.37 0.62 -13.39
C PRO A 89 11.62 1.34 -12.84
N ALA A 90 12.64 1.55 -13.68
CA ALA A 90 13.86 2.21 -13.25
C ALA A 90 13.65 3.72 -13.02
N SER A 91 12.91 4.35 -13.91
CA SER A 91 12.52 5.76 -13.82
C SER A 91 11.57 6.00 -12.65
N LEU A 92 10.59 5.12 -12.44
CA LEU A 92 9.67 5.20 -11.30
C LEU A 92 10.42 5.09 -9.96
N ARG A 93 11.31 4.10 -9.83
CA ARG A 93 12.14 3.94 -8.62
C ARG A 93 12.95 5.21 -8.34
N ARG A 94 13.56 5.78 -9.38
CA ARG A 94 14.36 7.01 -9.25
C ARG A 94 13.51 8.18 -8.78
N ALA A 95 12.36 8.41 -9.42
CA ALA A 95 11.43 9.48 -9.05
C ALA A 95 10.91 9.35 -7.61
N LEU A 96 10.63 8.12 -7.15
CA LEU A 96 10.23 7.87 -5.76
C LEU A 96 11.36 8.19 -4.77
N VAL A 97 12.59 7.78 -5.06
CA VAL A 97 13.75 8.08 -4.20
C VAL A 97 14.02 9.57 -4.14
N GLU A 98 14.04 10.25 -5.29
CA GLU A 98 14.24 11.69 -5.39
C GLU A 98 13.14 12.46 -4.63
N GLY A 99 11.87 12.14 -4.92
CA GLY A 99 10.73 12.80 -4.27
C GLY A 99 10.71 12.62 -2.75
N VAL A 100 11.05 11.44 -2.22
CA VAL A 100 11.14 11.21 -0.77
C VAL A 100 12.28 12.02 -0.15
N GLN A 101 13.45 12.03 -0.78
CA GLN A 101 14.60 12.79 -0.30
C GLN A 101 14.32 14.30 -0.28
N GLU A 102 13.74 14.84 -1.34
CA GLU A 102 13.37 16.24 -1.46
C GLU A 102 12.30 16.63 -0.45
N THR A 103 11.22 15.85 -0.34
CA THR A 103 10.09 16.16 0.54
C THR A 103 10.47 16.11 2.02
N LEU A 104 11.31 15.15 2.41
CA LEU A 104 11.70 14.97 3.82
C LEU A 104 13.02 15.67 4.17
N GLY A 105 13.73 16.23 3.19
CA GLY A 105 15.06 16.82 3.40
C GLY A 105 16.11 15.79 3.86
N VAL A 106 16.00 14.53 3.41
CA VAL A 106 16.89 13.43 3.81
C VAL A 106 17.70 12.90 2.64
N ARG A 107 18.76 12.15 2.93
CA ARG A 107 19.49 11.36 1.92
C ARG A 107 19.27 9.88 2.19
N LEU A 108 18.66 9.19 1.24
CA LEU A 108 18.50 7.74 1.27
C LEU A 108 19.80 7.08 0.81
N ARG A 109 20.18 6.01 1.50
CA ARG A 109 21.30 5.15 1.13
C ARG A 109 20.80 3.71 1.02
N PRO A 110 21.36 2.89 0.12
CA PRO A 110 21.12 1.46 0.15
C PRO A 110 21.37 0.91 1.55
N ALA A 111 20.51 0.02 2.02
CA ALA A 111 20.73 -0.66 3.29
C ALA A 111 22.03 -1.47 3.20
N GLU A 112 22.92 -1.28 4.19
CA GLU A 112 24.18 -2.01 4.30
C GLU A 112 23.97 -3.21 5.25
N GLY A 113 24.51 -4.38 4.90
CA GLY A 113 24.48 -5.58 5.74
C GLY A 113 23.21 -6.42 5.65
N ALA A 114 23.24 -7.58 6.33
CA ALA A 114 22.19 -8.59 6.26
C ALA A 114 21.13 -8.52 7.37
N ALA A 115 21.37 -7.74 8.44
CA ALA A 115 20.56 -7.77 9.66
C ALA A 115 19.07 -7.50 9.43
N ALA A 116 18.73 -6.51 8.61
CA ALA A 116 17.33 -6.22 8.26
C ALA A 116 16.67 -7.38 7.50
N PHE A 117 17.40 -8.01 6.59
CA PHE A 117 16.93 -9.18 5.85
C PHE A 117 16.80 -10.42 6.76
N GLU A 118 17.69 -10.59 7.73
CA GLU A 118 17.63 -11.66 8.72
C GLU A 118 16.42 -11.52 9.64
N ALA A 119 16.17 -10.31 10.15
CA ALA A 119 14.99 -9.99 10.93
C ALA A 119 13.70 -10.20 10.12
N ALA A 120 13.68 -9.83 8.84
CA ALA A 120 12.54 -10.13 7.97
C ALA A 120 12.36 -11.65 7.75
N ARG A 121 13.46 -12.39 7.57
CA ARG A 121 13.43 -13.86 7.41
C ARG A 121 12.92 -14.58 8.66
N SER A 122 13.28 -14.14 9.85
CA SER A 122 12.81 -14.76 11.10
C SER A 122 11.29 -14.64 11.28
N LEU A 123 10.66 -13.64 10.67
CA LEU A 123 9.20 -13.46 10.68
C LEU A 123 8.46 -14.29 9.62
N ARG A 124 9.17 -14.99 8.73
CA ARG A 124 8.56 -15.74 7.61
C ARG A 124 7.55 -16.77 8.09
N ALA A 125 7.87 -17.54 9.14
CA ALA A 125 6.99 -18.58 9.67
C ALA A 125 5.65 -17.99 10.15
N ARG A 126 5.69 -16.81 10.78
CA ARG A 126 4.49 -16.09 11.22
C ARG A 126 3.66 -15.63 10.03
N TYR A 127 4.25 -14.91 9.08
CA TYR A 127 3.50 -14.34 7.95
C TYR A 127 3.05 -15.38 6.92
N ALA A 128 3.63 -16.58 6.91
CA ALA A 128 3.16 -17.71 6.11
C ALA A 128 2.05 -18.54 6.80
N SER A 129 1.76 -18.27 8.07
CA SER A 129 0.76 -19.01 8.82
C SER A 129 -0.67 -18.60 8.43
N ALA A 130 -1.51 -19.61 8.19
CA ALA A 130 -2.95 -19.41 8.01
C ALA A 130 -3.58 -18.81 9.27
N ALA A 131 -3.17 -19.26 10.46
CA ALA A 131 -3.69 -18.72 11.72
C ALA A 131 -3.37 -17.22 11.86
N TRP A 132 -2.17 -16.79 11.46
CA TRP A 132 -1.85 -15.37 11.43
C TRP A 132 -2.74 -14.58 10.46
N THR A 133 -2.96 -15.14 9.27
CA THR A 133 -3.69 -14.48 8.18
C THR A 133 -5.19 -14.38 8.45
N TRP A 134 -5.79 -15.43 9.01
CA TRP A 134 -7.23 -15.57 9.14
C TRP A 134 -7.73 -15.37 10.58
N ASP A 135 -6.96 -15.80 11.57
CA ASP A 135 -7.37 -15.78 12.99
C ASP A 135 -6.73 -14.60 13.75
N GLY A 136 -5.80 -13.88 13.14
CA GLY A 136 -5.12 -12.72 13.70
C GLY A 136 -4.14 -13.04 14.84
N VAL A 137 -3.82 -12.02 15.65
CA VAL A 137 -2.89 -12.13 16.80
C VAL A 137 -3.41 -13.07 17.90
N ASP A 138 -4.72 -13.28 18.00
CA ASP A 138 -5.33 -14.09 19.06
C ASP A 138 -5.04 -15.60 18.91
N GLY A 139 -4.71 -16.06 17.70
CA GLY A 139 -4.30 -17.44 17.44
C GLY A 139 -2.87 -17.78 17.90
N LEU A 140 -2.02 -16.78 18.12
CA LEU A 140 -0.62 -16.95 18.57
C LEU A 140 -0.45 -16.75 20.09
N ALA A 141 -1.43 -16.14 20.77
CA ALA A 141 -1.40 -15.92 22.21
C ALA A 141 -1.71 -17.17 23.06
N ARG A 142 -1.99 -18.33 22.45
CA ARG A 142 -2.28 -19.59 23.15
C ARG A 142 -1.09 -20.53 23.33
N THR A 143 0.11 -20.13 22.94
CA THR A 143 1.30 -21.00 23.03
C THR A 143 2.56 -20.28 23.53
N LEU A 144 2.41 -19.48 24.60
CA LEU A 144 3.51 -19.11 25.50
C LEU A 144 3.06 -19.27 26.94
#